data_AF-A0A0H4JWZ7-F1
#
_entry.id   AF-A0A0H4JWZ7-F1
#
_cell.length_a   1.000
_cell.length_b   1.000
_cell.length_c   1.000
_cell.angle_alpha   90.00
_cell.angle_beta   90.00
_cell.angle_gamma   90.00
#
_symmetry.space_group_name_H-M   'P 1'
#
loop_
_entity.id
_entity.type
_entity.pdbx_description
1 polymer ?
#
loop_
_entity_poly.entity_id
_entity_poly.type
_entity_poly.pdbx_seq_one_letter_code
_entity_poly.pdbx_strand_id
1 'polypeptide(L)'
;GGMFWLLGVTPTEAQIKDIADWLLECHGDSTGLSTDSLADAGYPGAASLGDAVCGMAAARITSKDFLFWFRSHTAKEVKWGGAKHHPDDKDGRRMHPRSSFKAFLEVVKRRSLPWENVEMDAIHSLQLILRGSFQDIDDSETKTMIHARLNDLRVQGIDELSSVASEMVRLIETATAPILAVDSGGLVNGWNAKVAELTGLPVEEAMGLSLVHNLVYEESVETVERLLYHALR
;
A
#
# COMPACT_ATOMS: atom_id res chain seq x y z
N GLY A 1 -20.29 -12.76 22.74
CA GLY A 1 -19.95 -11.36 22.45
C GLY A 1 -19.86 -10.59 23.75
N GLY A 2 -18.80 -9.80 23.93
CA GLY A 2 -18.53 -9.02 25.15
C GLY A 2 -17.16 -9.23 25.76
N MET A 3 -16.30 -10.06 25.15
CA MET A 3 -14.90 -10.22 25.57
C MET A 3 -14.00 -9.35 24.70
N PHE A 4 -13.09 -8.63 25.34
CA PHE A 4 -12.08 -7.80 24.68
C PHE A 4 -10.72 -8.50 24.75
N TRP A 5 -9.99 -8.48 23.64
CA TRP A 5 -8.62 -8.98 23.57
C TRP A 5 -7.74 -7.82 23.13
N LEU A 6 -6.95 -7.29 24.07
CA LEU A 6 -6.17 -6.08 23.87
C LEU A 6 -4.68 -6.41 23.83
N LEU A 7 -3.95 -5.80 22.91
CA LEU A 7 -2.51 -5.96 22.77
C LEU A 7 -1.86 -4.63 22.38
N GLY A 8 -0.78 -4.27 23.07
CA GLY A 8 -0.06 -3.02 22.82
C GLY A 8 -0.77 -1.79 23.40
N VAL A 9 -0.63 -0.65 22.72
CA VAL A 9 -1.29 0.60 23.12
C VAL A 9 -2.69 0.64 22.50
N THR A 10 -3.71 0.48 23.33
CA THR A 10 -5.12 0.50 22.91
C THR A 10 -5.93 1.41 23.81
N PRO A 11 -7.11 1.90 23.36
CA PRO A 11 -8.07 2.53 24.25
C PRO A 11 -8.57 1.56 25.33
N THR A 12 -9.28 2.09 26.32
CA THR A 12 -9.98 1.27 27.32
C THR A 12 -11.13 0.49 26.70
N GLU A 13 -11.56 -0.61 27.32
CA GLU A 13 -12.70 -1.41 26.83
C GLU A 13 -13.98 -0.57 26.62
N ALA A 14 -14.24 0.38 27.52
CA ALA A 14 -15.36 1.31 27.40
C ALA A 14 -15.24 2.19 26.15
N GLN A 15 -14.05 2.69 25.85
CA GLN A 15 -13.77 3.49 24.65
C GLN A 15 -13.84 2.63 23.38
N ILE A 16 -13.34 1.40 23.40
CA ILE A 16 -13.43 0.49 22.25
C ILE A 16 -14.89 0.16 21.94
N LYS A 17 -15.70 -0.07 22.98
CA LYS A 17 -17.14 -0.27 22.80
C LYS A 17 -17.81 0.96 22.17
N ASP A 18 -17.51 2.15 22.67
CA ASP A 18 -18.03 3.41 22.15
C ASP A 18 -17.63 3.63 20.67
N ILE A 19 -16.39 3.30 20.29
CA ILE A 19 -15.92 3.33 18.90
C ILE A 19 -16.69 2.31 18.03
N ALA A 20 -16.91 1.09 18.54
CA ALA A 20 -17.64 0.06 17.81
C ALA A 20 -19.12 0.47 17.57
N ASP A 21 -19.77 1.04 18.59
CA ASP A 21 -21.13 1.57 18.50
C ASP A 21 -21.19 2.71 17.47
N TRP A 22 -20.24 3.65 17.51
CA TRP A 22 -20.12 4.70 16.49
C TRP A 22 -19.93 4.16 15.06
N LEU A 23 -19.11 3.13 14.87
CA LEU A 23 -18.94 2.50 13.56
C LEU A 23 -20.21 1.81 13.07
N LEU A 24 -20.98 1.20 13.96
CA LEU A 24 -22.26 0.57 13.60
C LEU A 24 -23.32 1.61 13.22
N GLU A 25 -23.34 2.76 13.90
CA GLU A 25 -24.29 3.85 13.63
C GLU A 25 -23.95 4.65 12.38
N CYS A 26 -22.70 5.10 12.24
CA CYS A 26 -22.29 6.01 11.17
C CYS A 26 -21.73 5.30 9.93
N HIS A 27 -21.25 4.07 10.09
CA HIS A 27 -20.58 3.30 9.03
C HIS A 27 -21.15 1.89 8.87
N GLY A 28 -22.43 1.70 9.22
CA GLY A 28 -23.14 0.42 9.23
C GLY A 28 -23.03 -0.38 7.93
N ASP A 29 -22.97 0.27 6.77
CA ASP A 29 -22.89 -0.39 5.46
C ASP A 29 -21.46 -0.73 5.01
N SER A 30 -20.44 -0.25 5.71
CA SER A 30 -19.02 -0.46 5.35
C SER A 30 -18.43 -1.69 6.03
N THR A 31 -17.63 -2.49 5.34
CA THR A 31 -16.92 -3.62 5.96
C THR A 31 -15.80 -3.17 6.91
N GLY A 32 -15.42 -1.89 6.91
CA GLY A 32 -14.37 -1.37 7.78
C GLY A 32 -14.18 0.14 7.64
N LEU A 33 -13.21 0.69 8.36
CA LEU A 33 -12.80 2.09 8.27
C LEU A 33 -11.30 2.20 8.50
N SER A 34 -10.59 3.01 7.72
CA SER A 34 -9.24 3.47 8.04
C SER A 34 -9.19 4.98 8.11
N THR A 35 -8.50 5.50 9.11
CA THR A 35 -8.28 6.93 9.30
C THR A 35 -6.94 7.16 10.01
N ASP A 36 -6.28 8.26 9.68
CA ASP A 36 -5.11 8.77 10.39
C ASP A 36 -5.50 9.73 11.54
N SER A 37 -6.77 10.14 11.63
CA SER A 37 -7.33 10.98 12.69
C SER A 37 -8.78 10.59 12.97
N LEU A 38 -9.03 9.99 14.13
CA LEU A 38 -10.38 9.72 14.62
C LEU A 38 -11.19 11.01 14.80
N ALA A 39 -10.53 12.12 15.17
CA ALA A 39 -11.19 13.42 15.27
C ALA A 39 -11.70 13.92 13.91
N ASP A 40 -10.89 13.80 12.86
CA ASP A 40 -11.25 14.26 11.51
C ASP A 40 -12.22 13.29 10.82
N ALA A 41 -12.20 12.01 11.21
CA ALA A 41 -13.20 11.03 10.80
C ALA A 41 -14.58 11.27 11.44
N GLY A 42 -14.69 12.20 12.39
CA GLY A 42 -15.94 12.58 13.03
C GLY A 42 -16.31 11.77 14.26
N TYR A 43 -15.39 11.00 14.84
CA TYR A 43 -15.64 10.28 16.10
C TYR A 43 -15.75 11.27 17.28
N PRO A 44 -16.90 11.37 17.97
CA PRO A 44 -17.11 12.40 19.01
C PRO A 44 -16.19 12.24 20.22
N GLY A 45 -15.83 11.01 20.57
CA GLY A 45 -14.97 10.69 21.72
C GLY A 45 -13.48 10.92 21.50
N ALA A 46 -13.06 11.38 20.31
CA ALA A 46 -11.65 11.44 19.92
C ALA A 46 -10.78 12.25 20.87
N ALA A 47 -11.30 13.35 21.43
CA ALA A 47 -10.56 14.19 22.39
C ALA A 47 -10.20 13.46 23.69
N SER A 48 -10.96 12.43 24.08
CA SER A 48 -10.73 11.65 25.30
C SER A 48 -9.67 10.55 25.14
N LEU A 49 -9.30 10.20 23.90
CA LEU A 49 -8.29 9.18 23.59
C LEU A 49 -6.86 9.70 23.80
N GLY A 50 -6.68 11.03 23.76
CA GLY A 50 -5.38 11.68 23.92
C GLY A 50 -4.38 11.36 22.80
N ASP A 51 -3.10 11.57 23.06
CA ASP A 51 -2.03 11.38 22.07
C ASP A 51 -1.70 9.88 21.83
N ALA A 52 -2.19 8.99 22.70
CA ALA A 52 -1.91 7.56 22.65
C ALA A 52 -2.60 6.87 21.47
N VAL A 53 -3.75 7.37 21.01
CA VAL A 53 -4.52 6.79 19.90
C VAL A 53 -5.15 7.93 19.09
N CYS A 54 -4.72 8.07 17.84
CA CYS A 54 -5.28 9.04 16.91
C CYS A 54 -5.62 8.42 15.54
N GLY A 55 -4.82 7.46 15.07
CA GLY A 55 -5.13 6.67 13.88
C GLY A 55 -5.82 5.36 14.23
N MET A 56 -6.70 4.90 13.34
CA MET A 56 -7.40 3.62 13.49
C MET A 56 -7.59 2.96 12.13
N ALA A 57 -7.40 1.64 12.08
CA ALA A 57 -7.99 0.77 11.08
C ALA A 57 -8.91 -0.22 11.78
N ALA A 58 -10.14 -0.36 11.28
CA ALA A 58 -11.16 -1.24 11.83
C ALA A 58 -11.65 -2.17 10.72
N ALA A 59 -11.64 -3.47 11.00
CA ALA A 59 -12.18 -4.51 10.13
C ALA A 59 -13.33 -5.21 10.83
N ARG A 60 -14.51 -5.18 10.22
CA ARG A 60 -15.69 -5.87 10.75
C ARG A 60 -15.66 -7.34 10.36
N ILE A 61 -15.67 -8.23 11.33
CA ILE A 61 -15.59 -9.68 11.10
C ILE A 61 -17.00 -10.29 11.01
N THR A 62 -17.90 -9.91 11.91
CA THR A 62 -19.31 -10.32 11.93
C THR A 62 -20.22 -9.10 12.06
N SER A 63 -21.54 -9.26 12.18
CA SER A 63 -22.44 -8.12 12.43
C SER A 63 -22.14 -7.37 13.73
N LYS A 64 -21.40 -7.98 14.68
CA LYS A 64 -21.14 -7.42 16.01
C LYS A 64 -19.66 -7.44 16.42
N ASP A 65 -18.82 -8.24 15.75
CA ASP A 65 -17.42 -8.41 16.12
C ASP A 65 -16.50 -7.64 15.17
N PHE A 66 -15.52 -6.96 15.75
CA PHE A 66 -14.55 -6.12 15.05
C PHE A 66 -13.13 -6.50 15.45
N LEU A 67 -12.20 -6.26 14.53
CA LEU A 67 -10.77 -6.24 14.78
C LEU A 67 -10.26 -4.82 14.56
N PHE A 68 -9.46 -4.32 15.49
CA PHE A 68 -8.97 -2.95 15.50
C PHE A 68 -7.44 -2.91 15.52
N TRP A 69 -6.89 -1.97 14.76
CA TRP A 69 -5.51 -1.53 14.88
C TRP A 69 -5.50 -0.03 15.18
N PHE A 70 -4.65 0.37 16.12
CA PHE A 70 -4.53 1.74 16.56
C PHE A 70 -3.12 2.26 16.32
N ARG A 71 -3.01 3.55 16.03
CA ARG A 71 -1.73 4.25 15.94
C ARG A 71 -1.74 5.48 16.82
N SER A 72 -0.67 5.65 17.58
CA SER A 72 -0.42 6.86 18.36
C SER A 72 -0.03 8.03 17.47
N HIS A 73 -0.08 9.23 18.06
CA HIS A 73 0.43 10.41 17.40
C HIS A 73 1.93 10.26 17.14
N THR A 74 2.35 10.50 15.90
CA THR A 74 3.77 10.62 15.55
C THR A 74 4.05 12.06 15.19
N ALA A 75 4.92 12.72 15.95
CA ALA A 75 5.39 14.06 15.62
C ALA A 75 6.17 13.98 14.30
N LYS A 76 5.57 14.45 13.19
CA LYS A 76 6.26 14.55 11.92
C LYS A 76 7.29 15.69 12.02
N GLU A 77 8.55 15.42 11.73
CA GLU A 77 9.53 16.49 11.51
C GLU A 77 9.10 17.31 10.29
N VAL A 78 8.62 18.53 10.52
CA VAL A 78 8.28 19.45 9.43
C VAL A 78 9.44 20.43 9.25
N LYS A 79 10.17 20.31 8.14
CA LYS A 79 11.21 21.28 7.75
C LYS A 79 10.54 22.53 7.17
N TRP A 80 10.65 23.65 7.88
CA TRP A 80 10.12 24.94 7.42
C TRP A 80 11.24 25.85 6.90
N GLY A 81 11.13 26.32 5.67
CA GLY A 81 11.83 27.50 5.17
C GLY A 81 11.00 28.75 5.46
N GLY A 82 11.38 29.52 6.49
CA GLY A 82 10.55 30.61 7.05
C GLY A 82 10.02 31.63 6.03
N ALA A 83 8.75 32.02 6.18
CA ALA A 83 8.13 33.08 5.39
C ALA A 83 8.47 34.48 5.92
N LYS A 84 8.73 35.43 5.01
CA LYS A 84 9.15 36.82 5.29
C LYS A 84 8.15 37.56 6.21
N HIS A 85 8.72 38.32 7.15
CA HIS A 85 8.02 39.08 8.18
C HIS A 85 7.26 40.28 7.58
N HIS A 86 6.00 40.50 8.00
CA HIS A 86 5.28 41.75 7.75
C HIS A 86 5.42 42.67 8.98
N PRO A 87 5.65 43.99 8.81
CA PRO A 87 6.09 44.89 9.87
C PRO A 87 5.09 45.18 10.99
N ASP A 88 3.84 44.69 10.90
CA ASP A 88 2.80 44.90 11.90
C ASP A 88 2.72 43.83 13.01
N ASP A 89 3.57 42.79 12.97
CA ASP A 89 3.73 41.82 14.06
C ASP A 89 4.48 42.47 15.25
N LYS A 90 3.82 43.39 15.98
CA LYS A 90 4.35 43.96 17.23
C LYS A 90 4.06 43.02 18.40
N ASP A 91 5.01 42.15 18.71
CA ASP A 91 5.08 41.49 20.03
C ASP A 91 6.53 41.44 20.54
N GLY A 92 7.08 42.62 20.81
CA GLY A 92 8.49 42.84 21.14
C GLY A 92 8.95 42.40 22.53
N ARG A 93 8.23 41.54 23.26
CA ARG A 93 8.70 41.08 24.59
C ARG A 93 8.59 39.59 24.89
N ARG A 94 8.12 38.76 23.95
CA ARG A 94 8.19 37.30 24.07
C ARG A 94 7.96 36.64 22.72
N MET A 95 8.94 35.88 22.23
CA MET A 95 8.76 35.05 21.04
C MET A 95 7.76 33.93 21.36
N HIS A 96 6.50 34.12 21.01
CA HIS A 96 5.52 33.05 20.91
C HIS A 96 5.46 32.57 19.46
N PRO A 97 5.30 31.27 19.21
CA PRO A 97 5.02 30.80 17.87
C PRO A 97 3.75 31.48 17.35
N ARG A 98 3.75 31.91 16.09
CA ARG A 98 2.59 32.57 15.46
C ARG A 98 1.32 31.74 15.66
N SER A 99 0.16 32.37 15.81
CA SER A 99 -1.13 31.67 16.03
C SER A 99 -1.42 30.59 14.97
N SER A 100 -1.02 30.83 13.71
CA SER A 100 -1.09 29.84 12.63
C SER A 100 -0.16 28.63 12.85
N PHE A 101 1.01 28.82 13.45
CA PHE A 101 1.92 27.75 13.83
C PHE A 101 1.36 26.94 15.01
N LYS A 102 0.72 27.59 15.98
CA LYS A 102 0.05 26.90 17.10
C LYS A 102 -1.13 26.05 16.63
N ALA A 103 -1.99 26.60 15.76
CA ALA A 103 -3.11 25.86 15.15
C ALA A 103 -2.60 24.69 14.30
N PHE A 104 -1.51 24.88 13.55
CA PHE A 104 -0.88 23.81 12.78
C PHE A 104 -0.31 22.71 13.68
N LEU A 105 0.39 23.05 14.77
CA LEU A 105 0.87 22.08 15.74
C LEU A 105 -0.27 21.28 16.38
N GLU A 106 -1.42 21.91 16.64
CA GLU A 106 -2.62 21.22 17.14
C GLU A 106 -3.21 20.23 16.13
N VAL A 107 -3.19 20.56 14.82
CA VAL A 107 -3.61 19.64 13.75
C VAL A 107 -2.65 18.45 13.63
N VAL A 108 -1.34 18.69 13.65
CA VAL A 108 -0.34 17.61 13.57
C VAL A 108 -0.43 16.69 14.78
N LYS A 109 -0.67 17.22 15.98
CA LYS A 109 -0.84 16.45 17.23
C LYS A 109 -1.98 15.43 17.21
N ARG A 110 -2.96 15.59 16.32
CA ARG A 110 -4.14 14.71 16.26
C ARG A 110 -4.11 13.71 15.12
N ARG A 111 -2.95 13.54 14.47
CA ARG A 111 -2.78 12.60 13.34
C ARG A 111 -1.70 11.56 13.62
N SER A 112 -1.94 10.35 13.15
CA SER A 112 -0.95 9.27 13.08
C SER A 112 -0.22 9.29 11.74
N LEU A 113 0.72 8.36 11.58
CA LEU A 113 1.15 7.98 10.23
C LEU A 113 -0.04 7.40 9.45
N PRO A 114 -0.19 7.74 8.16
CA PRO A 114 -1.23 7.18 7.30
C PRO A 114 -0.99 5.68 7.11
N TRP A 115 -2.07 4.92 6.94
CA TRP A 115 -1.99 3.49 6.62
C TRP A 115 -1.50 3.31 5.19
N GLU A 116 -0.47 2.50 5.00
CA GLU A 116 0.06 2.20 3.68
C GLU A 116 -0.82 1.15 2.98
N ASN A 117 -0.77 1.14 1.64
CA ASN A 117 -1.57 0.19 0.84
C ASN A 117 -1.27 -1.27 1.23
N VAL A 118 0.00 -1.62 1.44
CA VAL A 118 0.41 -2.97 1.84
C VAL A 118 -0.16 -3.40 3.19
N GLU A 119 -0.35 -2.45 4.12
CA GLU A 119 -0.94 -2.70 5.43
C GLU A 119 -2.44 -2.88 5.32
N MET A 120 -3.09 -2.05 4.50
CA MET A 120 -4.52 -2.17 4.22
C MET A 120 -4.85 -3.48 3.50
N ASP A 121 -4.02 -3.92 2.56
CA ASP A 121 -4.15 -5.21 1.88
C ASP A 121 -4.02 -6.39 2.86
N ALA A 122 -3.08 -6.32 3.81
CA ALA A 122 -2.93 -7.31 4.86
C ALA A 122 -4.16 -7.35 5.79
N ILE A 123 -4.67 -6.19 6.21
CA ILE A 123 -5.88 -6.08 7.04
C ILE A 123 -7.11 -6.66 6.33
N HIS A 124 -7.32 -6.32 5.06
CA HIS A 124 -8.44 -6.85 4.28
C HIS A 124 -8.31 -8.35 4.02
N SER A 125 -7.10 -8.84 3.75
CA SER A 125 -6.86 -10.28 3.58
C SER A 125 -7.20 -11.05 4.86
N LEU A 126 -6.75 -10.56 6.01
CA LEU A 126 -7.07 -11.15 7.30
C LEU A 126 -8.56 -11.10 7.60
N GLN A 127 -9.21 -9.97 7.30
CA GLN A 127 -10.66 -9.82 7.46
C GLN A 127 -11.42 -10.88 6.65
N LEU A 128 -11.04 -11.11 5.39
CA LEU A 128 -11.70 -12.09 4.53
C LEU A 128 -11.52 -13.52 5.06
N ILE A 129 -10.30 -13.87 5.49
CA ILE A 129 -10.01 -15.20 6.05
C ILE A 129 -10.82 -15.44 7.32
N LEU A 130 -10.83 -14.48 8.24
CA LEU A 130 -11.55 -14.58 9.49
C LEU A 130 -13.06 -14.63 9.23
N ARG A 131 -13.59 -13.74 8.38
CA ARG A 131 -15.01 -13.76 8.03
C ARG A 131 -15.43 -15.09 7.41
N GLY A 132 -14.63 -15.66 6.52
CA GLY A 132 -14.89 -17.00 5.97
C GLY A 132 -14.95 -18.08 7.04
N SER A 133 -14.02 -18.03 8.00
CA SER A 133 -13.95 -19.00 9.10
C SER A 133 -15.11 -18.90 10.09
N PHE A 134 -15.66 -17.70 10.31
CA PHE A 134 -16.84 -17.49 11.18
C PHE A 134 -18.17 -17.66 10.43
N GLN A 135 -18.19 -17.53 9.10
CA GLN A 135 -19.37 -17.76 8.26
C GLN A 135 -19.64 -19.24 7.92
N ASP A 136 -18.64 -20.12 8.08
CA ASP A 136 -18.85 -21.58 8.00
C ASP A 136 -19.84 -22.12 9.08
N ILE A 137 -20.30 -21.26 9.99
CA ILE A 137 -21.31 -21.57 11.01
C ILE A 137 -22.73 -21.13 10.61
N ASP A 138 -22.93 -20.17 9.69
CA ASP A 138 -24.27 -19.54 9.55
C ASP A 138 -24.76 -19.09 8.16
N ASP A 139 -24.03 -19.21 7.03
CA ASP A 139 -24.71 -18.90 5.75
C ASP A 139 -24.07 -19.46 4.46
N SER A 140 -24.85 -20.22 3.68
CA SER A 140 -24.43 -20.87 2.44
C SER A 140 -24.39 -19.94 1.22
N GLU A 141 -25.10 -18.82 1.23
CA GLU A 141 -25.19 -17.91 0.09
C GLU A 141 -24.02 -16.91 0.03
N THR A 142 -23.47 -16.50 1.17
CA THR A 142 -22.35 -15.54 1.22
C THR A 142 -21.05 -16.15 0.72
N LYS A 143 -20.86 -17.47 0.86
CA LYS A 143 -19.69 -18.21 0.37
C LYS A 143 -19.51 -18.07 -1.13
N THR A 144 -20.60 -18.16 -1.90
CA THR A 144 -20.58 -18.02 -3.36
C THR A 144 -20.27 -16.58 -3.78
N MET A 145 -20.85 -15.58 -3.09
CA MET A 145 -20.62 -14.17 -3.39
C MET A 145 -19.19 -13.73 -3.03
N ILE A 146 -18.62 -14.23 -1.94
CA ILE A 146 -17.22 -13.96 -1.58
C ILE A 146 -16.28 -14.65 -2.55
N HIS A 147 -16.51 -15.92 -2.90
CA HIS A 147 -15.67 -16.59 -3.88
C HIS A 147 -15.70 -15.90 -5.24
N ALA A 148 -16.87 -15.39 -5.66
CA ALA A 148 -16.99 -14.57 -6.86
C ALA A 148 -16.21 -13.26 -6.72
N ARG A 149 -16.36 -12.51 -5.62
CA ARG A 149 -15.62 -11.24 -5.42
C ARG A 149 -14.12 -11.41 -5.22
N LEU A 150 -13.68 -12.49 -4.59
CA LEU A 150 -12.28 -12.79 -4.34
C LEU A 150 -11.61 -13.32 -5.61
N ASN A 151 -12.37 -14.04 -6.45
CA ASN A 151 -11.96 -14.31 -7.83
C ASN A 151 -11.94 -13.03 -8.66
N ASP A 152 -12.92 -12.13 -8.56
CA ASP A 152 -12.92 -10.85 -9.26
C ASP A 152 -11.72 -9.98 -8.85
N LEU A 153 -11.39 -9.89 -7.55
CA LEU A 153 -10.19 -9.15 -7.08
C LEU A 153 -8.88 -9.83 -7.53
N ARG A 154 -8.84 -11.17 -7.54
CA ARG A 154 -7.70 -11.91 -8.12
C ARG A 154 -7.57 -11.68 -9.61
N VAL A 155 -8.68 -11.70 -10.35
CA VAL A 155 -8.74 -11.46 -11.78
C VAL A 155 -8.35 -10.02 -12.07
N GLN A 156 -8.84 -9.05 -11.30
CA GLN A 156 -8.50 -7.63 -11.44
C GLN A 156 -7.03 -7.36 -11.13
N GLY A 157 -6.46 -7.97 -10.07
CA GLY A 157 -5.03 -7.86 -9.78
C GLY A 157 -4.14 -8.56 -10.82
N ILE A 158 -4.59 -9.69 -11.38
CA ILE A 158 -3.92 -10.37 -12.50
C ILE A 158 -4.06 -9.54 -13.78
N ASP A 159 -5.21 -8.90 -14.03
CA ASP A 159 -5.45 -8.07 -15.22
C ASP A 159 -4.67 -6.77 -15.17
N GLU A 160 -4.49 -6.16 -13.99
CA GLU A 160 -3.63 -4.98 -13.81
C GLU A 160 -2.15 -5.32 -14.00
N LEU A 161 -1.67 -6.42 -13.40
CA LEU A 161 -0.31 -6.93 -13.64
C LEU A 161 -0.10 -7.36 -15.09
N SER A 162 -1.08 -8.03 -15.69
CA SER A 162 -1.09 -8.45 -17.10
C SER A 162 -1.16 -7.24 -18.03
N SER A 163 -1.87 -6.18 -17.67
CA SER A 163 -1.94 -4.93 -18.42
C SER A 163 -0.59 -4.20 -18.37
N VAL A 164 0.05 -4.09 -17.20
CA VAL A 164 1.40 -3.51 -17.08
C VAL A 164 2.42 -4.35 -17.83
N ALA A 165 2.38 -5.68 -17.71
CA ALA A 165 3.26 -6.59 -18.44
C ALA A 165 3.04 -6.49 -19.96
N SER A 166 1.79 -6.44 -20.42
CA SER A 166 1.44 -6.27 -21.84
C SER A 166 1.90 -4.92 -22.37
N GLU A 167 1.81 -3.87 -21.54
CA GLU A 167 2.28 -2.54 -21.92
C GLU A 167 3.82 -2.48 -21.96
N MET A 168 4.53 -3.17 -21.06
CA MET A 168 5.98 -3.35 -21.13
C MET A 168 6.40 -4.12 -22.39
N VAL A 169 5.72 -5.22 -22.72
CA VAL A 169 5.95 -5.98 -23.95
C VAL A 169 5.73 -5.09 -25.18
N ARG A 170 4.63 -4.33 -25.21
CA ARG A 170 4.31 -3.40 -26.30
C ARG A 170 5.36 -2.30 -26.45
N LEU A 171 5.91 -1.79 -25.36
CA LEU A 171 7.00 -0.80 -25.39
C LEU A 171 8.30 -1.38 -25.94
N ILE A 172 8.61 -2.65 -25.64
CA ILE A 172 9.77 -3.35 -26.17
C ILE A 172 9.60 -3.61 -27.67
N GLU A 173 8.45 -4.15 -28.08
CA GLU A 173 8.15 -4.52 -29.47
C GLU A 173 8.09 -3.31 -30.41
N THR A 174 7.56 -2.17 -29.96
CA THR A 174 7.40 -0.96 -30.79
C THR A 174 8.60 -0.01 -30.75
N ALA A 175 9.62 -0.31 -29.94
CA ALA A 175 10.81 0.53 -29.85
C ALA A 175 11.60 0.52 -31.17
N THR A 176 12.00 1.71 -31.62
CA THR A 176 12.81 1.91 -32.82
C THR A 176 14.31 1.67 -32.59
N ALA A 177 14.71 1.39 -31.33
CA ALA A 177 16.06 1.01 -30.94
C ALA A 177 16.13 -0.51 -30.66
N PRO A 178 17.30 -1.16 -30.84
CA PRO A 178 17.46 -2.56 -30.48
C PRO A 178 17.31 -2.76 -28.96
N ILE A 179 16.32 -3.54 -28.55
CA ILE A 179 16.09 -3.92 -27.15
C ILE A 179 16.07 -5.45 -27.07
N LEU A 180 16.87 -5.97 -26.13
CA LEU A 180 16.81 -7.35 -25.69
C LEU A 180 16.77 -7.39 -24.16
N ALA A 181 16.12 -8.42 -23.62
CA ALA A 181 16.04 -8.67 -22.18
C ALA A 181 16.43 -10.12 -21.88
N VAL A 182 17.01 -10.33 -20.71
CA VAL A 182 17.37 -11.67 -20.19
C VAL A 182 16.80 -11.86 -18.79
N ASP A 183 16.55 -13.12 -18.43
CA ASP A 183 16.19 -13.51 -17.07
C ASP A 183 17.43 -13.63 -16.15
N SER A 184 17.20 -14.01 -14.89
CA SER A 184 18.25 -14.23 -13.90
C SER A 184 19.23 -15.37 -14.26
N GLY A 185 18.85 -16.26 -15.17
CA GLY A 185 19.70 -17.32 -15.71
C GLY A 185 20.48 -16.88 -16.97
N GLY A 186 20.31 -15.64 -17.43
CA GLY A 186 20.93 -15.14 -18.66
C GLY A 186 20.26 -15.65 -19.93
N LEU A 187 19.04 -16.20 -19.84
CA LEU A 187 18.26 -16.63 -20.99
C LEU A 187 17.44 -15.47 -21.54
N VAL A 188 17.36 -15.35 -22.87
CA VAL A 188 16.62 -14.28 -23.54
C VAL A 188 15.13 -14.41 -23.28
N ASN A 189 14.52 -13.36 -22.72
CA ASN A 189 13.08 -13.27 -22.46
C ASN A 189 12.42 -12.03 -23.09
N GLY A 190 13.19 -11.23 -23.82
CA GLY A 190 12.68 -10.15 -24.65
C GLY A 190 13.57 -9.94 -25.87
N TRP A 191 12.96 -9.85 -27.05
CA TRP A 191 13.66 -9.66 -28.32
C TRP A 191 12.77 -8.84 -29.24
N ASN A 192 13.18 -7.60 -29.56
CA ASN A 192 12.33 -6.75 -30.39
C ASN A 192 12.67 -6.83 -31.88
N ALA A 193 11.76 -6.31 -32.71
CA ALA A 193 11.88 -6.33 -34.17
C ALA A 193 13.19 -5.68 -34.66
N LYS A 194 13.71 -4.67 -33.95
CA LYS A 194 14.94 -3.99 -34.35
C LYS A 194 16.19 -4.84 -34.12
N VAL A 195 16.26 -5.62 -33.03
CA VAL A 195 17.35 -6.60 -32.83
C VAL A 195 17.26 -7.72 -33.87
N ALA A 196 16.05 -8.21 -34.15
CA ALA A 196 15.84 -9.24 -35.17
C ALA A 196 16.30 -8.78 -36.57
N GLU A 197 15.99 -7.53 -36.95
CA GLU A 197 16.47 -6.92 -38.20
C GLU A 197 18.00 -6.81 -38.26
N LEU A 198 18.65 -6.41 -37.16
CA LEU A 198 20.11 -6.19 -37.10
C LEU A 198 20.91 -7.50 -37.06
N THR A 199 20.39 -8.51 -36.36
CA THR A 199 21.08 -9.80 -36.15
C THR A 199 20.70 -10.83 -37.22
N GLY A 200 19.57 -10.64 -37.90
CA GLY A 200 18.97 -11.62 -38.80
C GLY A 200 18.32 -12.82 -38.07
N LEU A 201 18.25 -12.79 -36.73
CA LEU A 201 17.69 -13.86 -35.91
C LEU A 201 16.24 -13.51 -35.51
N PRO A 202 15.23 -14.28 -35.97
CA PRO A 202 13.83 -14.01 -35.63
C PRO A 202 13.55 -14.26 -34.15
N VAL A 203 12.52 -13.60 -33.62
CA VAL A 203 12.16 -13.63 -32.20
C VAL A 203 11.93 -15.07 -31.72
N GLU A 204 11.24 -15.88 -32.52
CA GLU A 204 10.87 -17.26 -32.18
C GLU A 204 12.08 -18.17 -31.98
N GLU A 205 13.20 -17.84 -32.63
CA GLU A 205 14.46 -18.58 -32.51
C GLU A 205 15.36 -18.01 -31.41
N ALA A 206 15.26 -16.71 -31.12
CA ALA A 206 16.07 -16.03 -30.11
C ALA A 206 15.58 -16.31 -28.67
N MET A 207 14.27 -16.44 -28.47
CA MET A 207 13.66 -16.57 -27.16
C MET A 207 14.08 -17.86 -26.45
N GLY A 208 14.51 -17.75 -25.20
CA GLY A 208 14.98 -18.87 -24.36
C GLY A 208 16.43 -19.31 -24.62
N LEU A 209 17.14 -18.73 -25.58
CA LEU A 209 18.57 -18.99 -25.78
C LEU A 209 19.43 -18.29 -24.72
N SER A 210 20.60 -18.84 -24.43
CA SER A 210 21.57 -18.17 -23.57
C SER A 210 22.23 -17.02 -24.32
N LEU A 211 22.13 -15.80 -23.79
CA LEU A 211 22.79 -14.64 -24.40
C LEU A 211 24.30 -14.86 -24.51
N VAL A 212 24.92 -15.38 -23.45
CA VAL A 212 26.38 -15.57 -23.34
C VAL A 212 26.88 -16.74 -24.20
N HIS A 213 26.14 -17.84 -24.25
CA HIS A 213 26.65 -19.06 -24.88
C HIS A 213 26.19 -19.25 -26.33
N ASN A 214 25.08 -18.62 -26.74
CA ASN A 214 24.47 -18.86 -28.04
C ASN A 214 24.45 -17.65 -28.97
N LEU A 215 24.45 -16.42 -28.43
CA LEU A 215 24.15 -15.22 -29.23
C LEU A 215 25.32 -14.25 -29.37
N VAL A 216 26.34 -14.35 -28.52
CA VAL A 216 27.53 -13.49 -28.59
C VAL A 216 28.71 -14.25 -29.19
N TYR A 217 29.60 -13.50 -29.86
CA TYR A 217 30.83 -14.07 -30.37
C TYR A 217 31.73 -14.55 -29.22
N GLU A 218 32.48 -15.63 -29.47
CA GLU A 218 33.34 -16.29 -28.48
C GLU A 218 34.34 -15.32 -27.83
N GLU A 219 34.87 -14.38 -28.61
CA GLU A 219 35.76 -13.31 -28.16
C GLU A 219 35.12 -12.28 -27.20
N SER A 220 33.79 -12.20 -27.18
CA SER A 220 33.02 -11.26 -26.34
C SER A 220 32.41 -11.90 -25.09
N VAL A 221 32.48 -13.23 -24.95
CA VAL A 221 31.83 -14.01 -23.88
C VAL A 221 32.20 -13.50 -22.50
N GLU A 222 33.49 -13.40 -22.18
CA GLU A 222 33.98 -12.99 -20.85
C GLU A 222 33.51 -11.57 -20.48
N THR A 223 33.42 -10.68 -21.47
CA THR A 223 32.97 -9.30 -21.25
C THR A 223 31.48 -9.24 -20.96
N VAL A 224 30.67 -9.99 -21.72
CA VAL A 224 29.21 -10.01 -21.57
C VAL A 224 28.81 -10.73 -20.27
N GLU A 225 29.48 -11.81 -19.92
CA GLU A 225 29.26 -12.54 -18.67
C GLU A 225 29.54 -11.65 -17.45
N ARG A 226 30.64 -10.90 -17.47
CA ARG A 226 30.96 -9.92 -16.43
C ARG A 226 29.91 -8.81 -16.33
N LEU A 227 29.44 -8.29 -17.46
CA LEU A 227 28.39 -7.25 -17.48
C LEU A 227 27.07 -7.78 -16.90
N LEU A 228 26.66 -8.99 -17.27
CA LEU A 228 25.46 -9.63 -16.74
C LEU A 228 25.58 -9.88 -15.23
N TYR A 229 26.73 -10.37 -14.77
CA TYR A 229 26.98 -10.58 -13.35
C TYR A 229 26.85 -9.28 -12.52
N HIS A 230 27.28 -8.15 -13.07
CA HIS A 230 27.12 -6.84 -12.42
C HIS A 230 25.70 -6.26 -12.53
N ALA A 231 24.94 -6.61 -13.56
CA ALA A 231 23.58 -6.11 -13.77
C ALA A 231 22.52 -6.88 -12.96
N LEU A 232 22.79 -8.17 -12.66
CA LEU A 232 21.86 -9.08 -11.98
C LEU A 232 22.10 -9.21 -10.46
N ARG A 233 23.04 -8.46 -9.89
CA ARG A 233 23.33 -8.36 -8.44
C ARG A 233 23.19 -6.94 -7.94
#